data_AF-A0A7V7T336-F1
#
_entry.id   AF-A0A7V7T336-F1
#
_cell.length_a   1.000
_cell.length_b   1.000
_cell.length_c   1.000
_cell.angle_alpha   90.00
_cell.angle_beta   90.00
_cell.angle_gamma   90.00
#
_symmetry.space_group_name_H-M   'P 1'
#
loop_
_entity.id
_entity.type
_entity.pdbx_description
1 polymer ?
#
loop_
_entity_poly.entity_id
_entity_poly.type
_entity_poly.pdbx_seq_one_letter_code
_entity_poly.pdbx_strand_id
1 'polypeptide(L)'
;MDSTMVISNRMALLIGWMMVVTVFLLSLLPLSSPVGIVQGGDKLGHLLAYFGMTYWFLHLSMYPWRVLVLFLLMGAAIEVLQSLTDYRYFEWADLLANGIGVLVAYVVFVWAKLQLKFISIKSPGGNDLGT
;
A
#
# COMPACT_ATOMS: atom_id res chain seq x y z
N MET A 1 -1.09 27.61 -9.25
CA MET A 1 -1.12 26.14 -9.08
C MET A 1 -2.31 25.64 -9.88
N ASP A 2 -2.10 24.76 -10.85
CA ASP A 2 -3.14 24.32 -11.79
C ASP A 2 -4.25 23.56 -11.04
N SER A 3 -5.50 23.97 -11.22
CA SER A 3 -6.68 23.33 -10.64
C SER A 3 -6.78 21.84 -10.99
N THR A 4 -6.25 21.42 -12.14
CA THR A 4 -6.25 20.01 -12.56
C THR A 4 -5.40 19.13 -11.63
N MET A 5 -4.20 19.58 -11.24
CA MET A 5 -3.31 18.87 -10.30
C MET A 5 -3.91 18.75 -8.89
N VAL A 6 -4.67 19.76 -8.45
CA VAL A 6 -5.31 19.71 -7.13
C VAL A 6 -6.47 18.70 -7.12
N ILE A 7 -7.27 18.66 -8.18
CA ILE A 7 -8.40 17.73 -8.32
C ILE A 7 -7.89 16.29 -8.46
N SER A 8 -6.83 16.05 -9.23
CA SER A 8 -6.25 14.70 -9.38
C SER A 8 -5.73 14.13 -8.05
N ASN A 9 -5.07 14.95 -7.23
CA ASN A 9 -4.59 14.53 -5.91
C ASN A 9 -5.76 14.22 -4.95
N ARG A 10 -6.86 14.99 -5.01
CA ARG A 10 -8.06 14.70 -4.20
C ARG A 10 -8.69 13.38 -4.58
N MET A 11 -8.82 13.08 -5.87
CA MET A 11 -9.35 11.79 -6.34
C MET A 11 -8.44 10.63 -5.95
N ALA A 12 -7.12 10.78 -6.07
CA ALA A 12 -6.17 9.75 -5.66
C ALA A 12 -6.25 9.47 -4.14
N LEU A 13 -6.44 10.50 -3.32
CA LEU A 13 -6.66 10.33 -1.89
C LEU A 13 -8.00 9.64 -1.59
N LEU A 14 -9.08 10.00 -2.29
CA LEU A 14 -10.38 9.33 -2.14
C LEU A 14 -10.28 7.84 -2.46
N ILE A 15 -9.61 7.48 -3.56
CA ILE A 15 -9.36 6.08 -3.94
C ILE A 15 -8.54 5.37 -2.84
N GLY A 16 -7.46 6.00 -2.37
CA GLY A 16 -6.64 5.44 -1.30
C GLY A 16 -7.44 5.18 -0.02
N TRP A 17 -8.29 6.12 0.41
CA TRP A 17 -9.14 5.95 1.58
C TRP A 17 -10.22 4.89 1.38
N MET A 18 -10.79 4.75 0.17
CA MET A 18 -11.72 3.66 -0.14
C MET A 18 -11.02 2.29 -0.01
N MET A 19 -9.75 2.17 -0.41
CA MET A 19 -8.97 0.94 -0.19
C MET A 19 -8.80 0.65 1.31
N VAL A 20 -8.43 1.65 2.11
CA VAL A 20 -8.26 1.52 3.56
C VAL A 20 -9.55 1.06 4.23
N VAL A 21 -10.69 1.70 3.92
CA VAL A 21 -12.00 1.32 4.45
C VAL A 21 -12.36 -0.10 4.03
N THR A 22 -12.10 -0.47 2.76
CA THR A 22 -12.36 -1.81 2.26
C THR A 22 -11.57 -2.86 3.05
N VAL A 23 -10.27 -2.66 3.24
CA VAL A 23 -9.43 -3.60 4.01
C VAL A 23 -9.88 -3.68 5.46
N PHE A 24 -10.16 -2.54 6.09
CA PHE A 24 -10.66 -2.50 7.47
C PHE A 24 -11.96 -3.31 7.64
N LEU A 25 -12.92 -3.12 6.74
CA LEU A 25 -14.19 -3.86 6.76
C LEU A 25 -14.00 -5.35 6.49
N LEU A 26 -13.22 -5.72 5.48
CA LEU A 26 -12.96 -7.12 5.14
C LEU A 26 -12.19 -7.86 6.25
N SER A 27 -11.34 -7.16 7.00
CA SER A 27 -10.60 -7.74 8.11
C SER A 27 -11.48 -7.97 9.36
N LEU A 28 -12.45 -7.11 9.64
CA LEU A 28 -13.25 -7.18 10.88
C LEU A 28 -14.60 -7.87 10.73
N LEU A 29 -15.23 -7.81 9.56
CA LEU A 29 -16.53 -8.43 9.37
C LEU A 29 -16.41 -9.96 9.28
N PRO A 30 -17.37 -10.72 9.85
CA PRO A 30 -17.40 -12.18 9.78
C PRO A 30 -17.89 -12.66 8.40
N LEU A 31 -17.18 -12.25 7.34
CA LEU A 31 -17.49 -12.65 5.98
C LEU A 31 -16.92 -14.05 5.73
N SER A 32 -17.74 -14.94 5.19
CA SER A 32 -17.29 -16.22 4.63
C SER A 32 -16.44 -15.92 3.39
N SER A 33 -15.15 -15.73 3.59
CA SER A 33 -14.24 -15.39 2.50
C SER A 33 -14.00 -16.64 1.64
N PRO A 34 -14.28 -16.60 0.31
CA PRO A 34 -13.91 -17.68 -0.59
C PRO A 34 -12.40 -17.90 -0.64
N VAL A 35 -11.61 -16.93 -0.18
CA VAL A 35 -10.14 -17.02 -0.06
C VAL A 35 -9.72 -18.05 1.00
N GLY A 36 -10.56 -18.30 2.02
CA GLY A 36 -10.31 -19.33 3.04
C GLY A 36 -10.41 -20.77 2.54
N ILE A 37 -10.83 -20.96 1.28
CA ILE A 37 -10.91 -22.29 0.63
C ILE A 37 -9.51 -22.76 0.19
N VAL A 38 -8.59 -21.82 -0.09
CA VAL A 38 -7.22 -22.13 -0.52
C VAL A 38 -6.26 -21.91 0.65
N GLN A 39 -5.48 -22.94 0.98
CA GLN A 39 -4.49 -22.86 2.05
C GLN A 39 -3.50 -21.71 1.79
N GLY A 40 -3.41 -20.76 2.73
CA GLY A 40 -2.54 -19.58 2.63
C GLY A 40 -3.06 -18.44 1.74
N GLY A 41 -4.25 -18.58 1.15
CA GLY A 41 -4.84 -17.53 0.32
C GLY A 41 -5.13 -16.26 1.12
N ASP A 42 -5.51 -16.41 2.38
CA ASP A 42 -5.73 -15.32 3.34
C ASP A 42 -4.44 -14.52 3.57
N LYS A 43 -3.32 -15.19 3.87
CA LYS A 43 -1.99 -14.58 4.01
C LYS A 43 -1.57 -13.83 2.75
N LEU A 44 -1.82 -14.40 1.56
CA LEU A 44 -1.55 -13.71 0.29
C LEU A 44 -2.43 -12.48 0.11
N GLY A 45 -3.71 -12.56 0.49
CA GLY A 45 -4.64 -11.42 0.51
C GLY A 45 -4.14 -10.28 1.40
N HIS A 46 -3.66 -10.60 2.61
CA HIS A 46 -3.03 -9.65 3.53
C HIS A 46 -1.80 -8.99 2.90
N LEU A 47 -0.88 -9.77 2.34
CA LEU A 47 0.31 -9.25 1.67
C LEU A 47 -0.07 -8.29 0.53
N LEU A 48 -0.98 -8.69 -0.36
CA LEU A 48 -1.39 -7.89 -1.51
C LEU A 48 -2.13 -6.62 -1.11
N ALA A 49 -2.99 -6.69 -0.09
CA ALA A 49 -3.72 -5.54 0.43
C ALA A 49 -2.75 -4.48 0.98
N TYR A 50 -1.83 -4.88 1.87
CA TYR A 50 -0.85 -3.97 2.47
C TYR A 50 0.18 -3.48 1.45
N PHE A 51 0.58 -4.31 0.50
CA PHE A 51 1.39 -3.88 -0.63
C PHE A 51 0.70 -2.77 -1.43
N GLY A 52 -0.53 -3.01 -1.89
CA GLY A 52 -1.27 -2.10 -2.76
C GLY A 52 -1.54 -0.75 -2.09
N MET A 53 -2.03 -0.76 -0.84
CA MET A 53 -2.29 0.48 -0.09
C MET A 53 -1.00 1.26 0.18
N THR A 54 0.03 0.58 0.68
CA THR A 54 1.31 1.25 0.98
C THR A 54 1.91 1.85 -0.28
N TYR A 55 1.97 1.09 -1.37
CA TYR A 55 2.50 1.55 -2.66
C TYR A 55 1.72 2.75 -3.20
N TRP A 56 0.39 2.74 -3.09
CA TRP A 56 -0.46 3.86 -3.49
C TRP A 56 -0.13 5.14 -2.72
N PHE A 57 -0.12 5.07 -1.38
CA PHE A 57 0.13 6.24 -0.53
C PHE A 57 1.59 6.73 -0.57
N LEU A 58 2.56 5.87 -0.93
CA LEU A 58 3.95 6.29 -1.16
C LEU A 58 4.08 7.30 -2.31
N HIS A 59 3.19 7.25 -3.32
CA HIS A 59 3.17 8.22 -4.42
C HIS A 59 2.51 9.55 -4.03
N LEU A 60 1.67 9.54 -2.99
CA LEU A 60 0.94 10.72 -2.51
C LEU A 60 1.66 11.43 -1.36
N SER A 61 2.68 10.82 -0.78
CA SER A 61 3.40 11.33 0.39
C SER A 61 4.79 11.87 0.03
N MET A 62 5.12 13.03 0.61
CA MET A 62 6.47 13.58 0.60
C MET A 62 7.42 12.84 1.56
N TYR A 63 6.87 12.12 2.55
CA TYR A 63 7.63 11.44 3.59
C TYR A 63 7.30 9.93 3.61
N PRO A 64 8.05 9.10 2.85
CA PRO A 64 7.79 7.67 2.72
C PRO A 64 7.70 6.94 4.07
N TRP A 65 8.58 7.25 5.02
CA TRP A 65 8.63 6.60 6.33
C TRP A 65 7.32 6.72 7.12
N ARG A 66 6.59 7.84 6.98
CA ARG A 66 5.29 8.03 7.65
C ARG A 66 4.26 7.05 7.14
N VAL A 67 4.28 6.77 5.83
CA VAL A 67 3.38 5.79 5.19
C VAL A 67 3.69 4.39 5.71
N LEU A 68 4.98 4.02 5.80
CA LEU A 68 5.39 2.71 6.31
C LEU A 68 4.93 2.50 7.76
N VAL A 69 5.20 3.48 8.63
CA VAL A 69 4.79 3.42 10.04
C VAL A 69 3.26 3.36 10.17
N LEU A 70 2.53 4.18 9.41
CA LEU A 70 1.07 4.19 9.42
C LEU A 70 0.49 2.80 9.10
N PHE A 71 0.95 2.16 8.02
CA PHE A 71 0.40 0.86 7.61
C PHE A 71 0.87 -0.28 8.51
N LEU A 72 2.09 -0.25 9.06
CA LEU A 72 2.51 -1.21 10.08
C LEU A 72 1.65 -1.11 11.34
N LEU A 73 1.38 0.12 11.81
CA LEU A 73 0.51 0.35 12.97
C LEU A 73 -0.93 -0.04 12.69
N MET A 74 -1.45 0.24 11.48
CA MET A 74 -2.79 -0.17 11.08
C MET A 74 -2.92 -1.70 11.08
N GLY A 75 -1.94 -2.42 10.55
CA GLY A 75 -1.89 -3.89 10.59
C GLY A 75 -1.93 -4.43 12.00
N ALA A 76 -1.04 -3.95 12.86
CA ALA A 76 -1.02 -4.35 14.27
C ALA A 76 -2.34 -4.01 14.99
N ALA A 77 -2.92 -2.83 14.74
CA ALA A 77 -4.17 -2.41 15.34
C ALA A 77 -5.35 -3.29 14.91
N ILE A 78 -5.44 -3.67 13.63
CA ILE A 78 -6.51 -4.54 13.14
C ILE A 78 -6.41 -5.94 13.77
N GLU A 79 -5.21 -6.52 13.89
CA GLU A 79 -5.02 -7.81 14.58
C GLU A 79 -5.45 -7.77 16.05
N VAL A 80 -5.09 -6.68 16.74
CA VAL A 80 -5.55 -6.44 18.13
C VAL A 80 -7.08 -6.33 18.16
N LEU A 81 -7.70 -5.54 17.28
CA LEU A 81 -9.16 -5.41 17.21
C LEU A 81 -9.86 -6.73 16.91
N GLN A 82 -9.29 -7.55 16.02
CA GLN A 82 -9.80 -8.90 15.73
C GLN A 82 -9.81 -9.77 16.98
N SER A 83 -8.76 -9.73 17.81
CA SER A 83 -8.68 -10.48 19.07
C SER A 83 -9.69 -10.06 20.13
N LEU A 84 -10.33 -8.90 19.97
CA LEU A 84 -11.41 -8.42 20.83
C LEU A 84 -12.79 -8.90 20.36
N THR A 85 -12.86 -9.66 19.26
CA THR A 85 -14.10 -10.25 18.73
C THR A 85 -14.18 -11.74 19.11
N ASP A 86 -15.39 -12.30 19.12
CA ASP A 86 -15.61 -13.72 19.46
C ASP A 86 -15.36 -14.69 18.30
N TYR A 87 -15.09 -14.17 17.09
CA TYR A 87 -15.02 -14.96 15.85
C TYR A 87 -13.72 -14.78 15.05
N ARG A 88 -12.81 -13.91 15.50
CA ARG A 88 -11.45 -13.77 14.97
C ARG A 88 -10.43 -13.88 16.11
N TYR A 89 -9.22 -14.29 15.75
CA TYR A 89 -8.10 -14.41 16.67
C TYR A 89 -6.93 -13.60 16.12
N PHE A 90 -6.07 -13.13 17.02
CA PHE A 90 -4.80 -12.54 16.64
C PHE A 90 -3.94 -13.58 15.92
N GLU A 91 -3.48 -13.29 14.70
CA GLU A 91 -2.62 -14.20 13.95
C GLU A 91 -1.27 -13.55 13.61
N TRP A 92 -0.19 -14.09 14.19
CA TRP A 92 1.17 -13.62 13.91
C TRP A 92 1.53 -13.71 12.42
N ALA A 93 1.00 -14.70 11.70
CA ALA A 93 1.24 -14.86 10.27
C ALA A 93 0.59 -13.73 9.46
N ASP A 94 -0.58 -13.24 9.87
CA ASP A 94 -1.24 -12.11 9.21
C ASP A 94 -0.47 -10.81 9.47
N LEU A 95 0.00 -10.59 10.71
CA LEU A 95 0.89 -9.47 11.02
C LEU A 95 2.17 -9.49 10.18
N LEU A 96 2.78 -10.68 10.01
CA LEU A 96 3.96 -10.86 9.15
C LEU A 96 3.64 -10.60 7.68
N ALA A 97 2.52 -11.12 7.17
CA ALA A 97 2.09 -10.89 5.78
C ALA A 97 1.86 -9.40 5.50
N ASN A 98 1.20 -8.70 6.43
CA ASN A 98 1.01 -7.25 6.38
C ASN A 98 2.36 -6.52 6.29
N GLY A 99 3.29 -6.86 7.20
CA GLY A 99 4.63 -6.26 7.26
C GLY A 99 5.47 -6.52 6.00
N ILE A 100 5.42 -7.74 5.45
CA ILE A 100 6.07 -8.09 4.18
C ILE A 100 5.48 -7.26 3.04
N GLY A 101 4.15 -7.13 2.97
CA GLY A 101 3.48 -6.30 1.97
C GLY A 101 3.96 -4.85 1.99
N VAL A 102 4.05 -4.24 3.19
CA VAL A 102 4.58 -2.88 3.39
C VAL A 102 6.05 -2.78 2.91
N LEU A 103 6.89 -3.74 3.30
CA LEU A 103 8.32 -3.74 2.94
C LEU A 103 8.51 -3.89 1.42
N VAL A 104 7.82 -4.84 0.80
CA VAL A 104 7.89 -5.07 -0.65
C VAL A 104 7.42 -3.83 -1.42
N ALA A 105 6.33 -3.18 -0.98
CA ALA A 105 5.86 -1.93 -1.58
C ALA A 105 6.94 -0.84 -1.55
N TYR A 106 7.63 -0.69 -0.42
CA TYR A 106 8.71 0.28 -0.30
C TYR A 106 9.90 -0.04 -1.22
N VAL A 107 10.33 -1.31 -1.26
CA VAL A 107 11.43 -1.75 -2.15
C VAL A 107 11.10 -1.46 -3.60
N VAL A 108 9.89 -1.83 -4.05
CA VAL A 108 9.44 -1.60 -5.43
C VAL A 108 9.37 -0.09 -5.73
N PHE A 109 8.85 0.72 -4.80
CA PHE A 109 8.79 2.18 -4.95
C PHE A 109 10.17 2.81 -5.11
N VAL A 110 11.13 2.44 -4.26
CA VAL A 110 12.51 2.95 -4.33
C VAL A 110 13.18 2.48 -5.62
N TRP A 111 13.04 1.21 -5.97
CA TRP A 111 13.62 0.66 -7.20
C TRP A 111 13.09 1.40 -8.43
N ALA A 112 11.78 1.61 -8.54
CA ALA A 112 11.17 2.36 -9.64
C ALA A 112 11.72 3.80 -9.73
N LYS A 113 11.83 4.51 -8.60
CA LYS A 113 12.42 5.86 -8.57
C LYS A 113 13.88 5.89 -9.00
N LEU A 114 14.67 4.88 -8.63
CA LEU A 114 16.05 4.78 -9.06
C LEU A 114 16.15 4.58 -10.58
N GLN A 115 15.35 3.68 -11.16
CA GLN A 115 15.33 3.45 -12.62
C GLN A 115 15.00 4.73 -13.40
N LEU A 116 13.98 5.48 -12.97
CA LEU A 116 13.61 6.74 -13.61
C LEU A 116 14.72 7.80 -13.55
N LYS A 117 15.42 7.89 -12.40
CA LYS A 117 16.55 8.80 -12.25
C LYS A 117 17.73 8.40 -13.15
N PHE A 118 18.03 7.10 -13.25
CA PHE A 118 19.07 6.58 -14.15
C PHE A 118 18.76 6.89 -15.63
N ILE A 119 17.52 6.70 -16.06
CA ILE A 119 17.09 7.03 -17.44
C ILE A 119 17.24 8.53 -17.70
N SER A 120 16.83 9.39 -16.76
CA SER A 120 16.98 10.84 -16.90
C SER A 120 18.44 11.30 -16.99
N ILE A 121 19.37 10.64 -16.27
CA ILE A 121 20.80 10.97 -16.32
C ILE A 121 21.43 10.52 -17.64
N LYS A 122 21.02 9.38 -18.20
CA LYS A 122 21.55 8.82 -19.46
C LYS A 122 21.03 9.53 -20.72
N SER A 123 20.13 10.52 -20.57
CA SER A 123 19.66 11.35 -21.69
C SER A 123 20.34 12.75 -21.77
N PRO A 124 21.68 12.88 -21.84
CA PRO A 124 22.28 14.15 -22.23
C PRO A 124 22.34 14.21 -23.77
N GLY A 125 21.38 14.90 -24.39
CA GLY A 125 21.44 15.20 -25.82
C GLY A 125 20.09 15.14 -26.51
N GLY A 126 19.41 16.28 -26.58
CA GLY A 126 18.14 16.43 -27.28
C GLY A 126 17.71 17.89 -27.45
N ASN A 127 18.63 18.72 -27.98
CA ASN A 127 18.42 19.82 -28.94
C ASN A 127 19.28 21.06 -28.62
N ASP A 128 20.56 20.97 -29.00
CA ASP A 128 21.52 22.09 -29.03
C ASP A 128 22.05 22.30 -30.47
N LEU A 129 21.41 21.70 -31.47
CA LEU A 129 21.80 21.82 -32.87
C LEU A 129 20.59 22.20 -33.73
N GLY A 130 20.51 23.49 -34.05
CA GLY A 130 19.85 24.01 -35.25
C GLY A 130 18.48 24.64 -35.04
N THR A 131 18.43 25.91 -34.63
CA THR A 131 17.96 27.07 -35.42
C THR A 131 18.18 28.36 -34.65
#